data_AF-A0A1G5UL78-F1
#
_entry.id   AF-A0A1G5UL78-F1
#
_cell.length_a   1.000
_cell.length_b   1.000
_cell.length_c   1.000
_cell.angle_alpha   90.00
_cell.angle_beta   90.00
_cell.angle_gamma   90.00
#
_symmetry.space_group_name_H-M   'P 1'
#
loop_
_entity.id
_entity.type
_entity.pdbx_description
1 polymer ?
#
loop_
_entity_poly.entity_id
_entity_poly.type
_entity_poly.pdbx_seq_one_letter_code
_entity_poly.pdbx_strand_id
1 'polypeptide(L)'
;MGCVAVSNVVPFRRAVPAQAPGEREARNRRRSEQRSLLDALYATGSMVVAAEDRGMKLTASRLQVYGFLAIEEVGEDGLMRRLRPSEAIRARSERPWRLSKPTSGAAVTIPSLDGFLFESAGQPA
;
A
#
# COMPACT_ATOMS: atom_id res chain seq x y z
N MET A 1 41.11 14.59 41.45
CA MET A 1 40.60 15.22 40.22
C MET A 1 40.49 14.10 39.16
N GLY A 2 39.35 13.41 39.07
CA GLY A 2 39.19 12.23 38.21
C GLY A 2 38.25 12.54 37.04
N CYS A 3 38.73 12.37 35.81
CA CYS A 3 38.01 12.67 34.58
C CYS A 3 36.81 11.72 34.38
N VAL A 4 35.62 12.29 34.18
CA VAL A 4 34.44 11.56 33.72
C VAL A 4 34.54 11.43 32.20
N ALA A 5 34.80 10.22 31.70
CA ALA A 5 34.76 9.93 30.28
C ALA A 5 33.30 9.91 29.80
N VAL A 6 32.86 10.99 29.15
CA VAL A 6 31.56 11.05 28.46
C VAL A 6 31.69 10.28 27.14
N SER A 7 31.24 9.03 27.14
CA SER A 7 31.17 8.20 25.94
C SER A 7 29.95 8.62 25.10
N ASN A 8 30.14 9.52 24.14
CA ASN A 8 29.11 9.99 23.19
C ASN A 8 28.85 8.97 22.06
N VAL A 9 28.67 7.70 22.40
CA VAL A 9 28.33 6.67 21.41
C VAL A 9 26.83 6.48 21.41
N VAL A 10 26.17 6.96 20.36
CA VAL A 10 24.74 6.69 20.13
C VAL A 10 24.62 5.35 19.40
N PRO A 11 24.09 4.29 20.02
CA PRO A 11 23.92 3.02 19.33
C PRO A 11 22.81 3.13 18.27
N PHE A 12 23.14 2.88 17.00
CA PHE A 12 22.17 2.83 15.89
C PHE A 12 21.19 1.64 15.98
N ARG A 13 21.42 0.70 16.89
CA ARG A 13 20.51 -0.42 17.13
C ARG A 13 19.49 -0.01 18.19
N ARG A 14 18.35 0.51 17.73
CA ARG A 14 17.16 0.64 18.57
C ARG A 14 16.82 -0.76 19.09
N ALA A 15 16.97 -0.97 20.40
CA ALA A 15 16.50 -2.18 21.04
C ALA A 15 15.03 -2.35 20.68
N VAL A 16 14.70 -3.46 20.02
CA VAL A 16 13.30 -3.81 19.76
C VAL A 16 12.70 -4.03 21.15
N PRO A 17 11.76 -3.20 21.62
CA PRO A 17 11.15 -3.44 22.92
C PRO A 17 10.57 -4.85 22.90
N ALA A 18 10.76 -5.59 24.00
CA ALA A 18 10.14 -6.89 24.18
C ALA A 18 8.64 -6.72 23.94
N GLN A 19 8.16 -7.18 22.78
CA GLN A 19 6.77 -6.99 22.37
C GLN A 19 5.89 -7.76 23.35
N ALA A 20 4.86 -7.09 23.87
CA ALA A 20 3.86 -7.78 24.67
C ALA A 20 3.26 -8.93 23.83
N PRO A 21 2.97 -10.11 24.43
CA PRO A 21 2.47 -11.27 23.69
C PRO A 21 1.30 -10.94 22.74
N GLY A 22 0.37 -10.08 23.16
CA GLY A 22 -0.78 -9.66 22.34
C GLY A 22 -0.43 -8.85 21.08
N GLU A 23 0.66 -8.08 21.08
CA GLU A 23 1.10 -7.33 19.89
C GLU A 23 1.64 -8.25 18.80
N ARG A 24 2.34 -9.31 19.22
CA ARG A 24 2.88 -10.33 18.33
C ARG A 24 1.76 -11.11 17.66
N GLU A 25 0.75 -11.50 18.42
CA GLU A 25 -0.44 -12.19 17.90
C GLU A 25 -1.23 -11.32 16.92
N ALA A 26 -1.48 -10.05 17.26
CA ALA A 26 -2.16 -9.11 16.36
C ALA A 26 -1.41 -8.92 15.03
N ARG A 27 -0.07 -8.88 15.07
CA ARG A 27 0.77 -8.80 13.86
C ARG A 27 0.68 -10.07 13.03
N ASN A 28 0.73 -11.24 13.66
CA ASN A 28 0.61 -12.52 12.97
C ASN A 28 -0.76 -12.66 12.30
N ARG A 29 -1.84 -12.23 12.98
CA ARG A 29 -3.19 -12.22 12.41
C ARG A 29 -3.27 -11.35 11.16
N ARG A 30 -2.75 -10.11 11.22
CA ARG A 30 -2.70 -9.21 10.05
C ARG A 30 -1.92 -9.79 8.87
N ARG A 31 -0.79 -10.46 9.14
CA ARG A 31 -0.02 -11.15 8.09
C ARG A 31 -0.80 -12.31 7.48
N SER A 32 -1.51 -13.07 8.31
CA SER A 32 -2.38 -14.16 7.86
C SER A 32 -3.52 -13.64 6.99
N GLU A 33 -4.17 -12.54 7.38
CA GLU A 33 -5.23 -11.88 6.61
C GLU A 33 -4.70 -11.39 5.25
N GLN A 34 -3.54 -10.72 5.24
CA GLN A 34 -2.87 -10.27 4.00
C GLN A 34 -2.58 -11.44 3.06
N ARG A 35 -2.02 -12.54 3.60
CA ARG A 35 -1.70 -13.73 2.83
C ARG A 35 -2.95 -14.40 2.28
N SER A 36 -3.96 -14.59 3.11
CA SER A 36 -5.23 -15.19 2.70
C SER A 36 -5.92 -14.39 1.58
N LEU A 37 -5.88 -13.05 1.66
CA LEU A 37 -6.43 -12.20 0.61
C LEU A 37 -5.65 -12.33 -0.69
N LEU A 38 -4.32 -12.33 -0.65
CA LEU A 38 -3.50 -12.52 -1.85
C LEU A 38 -3.69 -13.91 -2.45
N ASP A 39 -3.71 -14.96 -1.63
CA ASP A 39 -3.91 -16.34 -2.11
C ASP A 39 -5.25 -16.47 -2.84
N ALA A 40 -6.33 -15.92 -2.26
CA ALA A 40 -7.64 -15.91 -2.88
C ALA A 40 -7.68 -15.09 -4.18
N LEU A 41 -7.11 -13.87 -4.18
CA LEU A 41 -7.04 -13.01 -5.37
C LEU A 41 -6.24 -13.67 -6.50
N TYR A 42 -5.12 -14.31 -6.18
CA TYR A 42 -4.26 -14.91 -7.18
C TYR A 42 -4.85 -16.21 -7.73
N ALA A 43 -5.62 -16.95 -6.92
CA ALA A 43 -6.39 -18.10 -7.36
C ALA A 43 -7.56 -17.71 -8.29
N THR A 44 -8.35 -16.69 -7.94
CA THR A 44 -9.53 -16.27 -8.72
C THR A 44 -9.22 -15.31 -9.86
N GLY A 45 -8.07 -14.62 -9.80
CA GLY A 45 -7.67 -13.57 -10.75
C GLY A 45 -8.29 -12.19 -10.47
N SER A 46 -9.51 -12.15 -9.92
CA SER A 46 -10.12 -10.93 -9.41
C SER A 46 -11.09 -11.23 -8.26
N MET A 47 -11.38 -10.23 -7.43
CA MET A 47 -12.26 -10.35 -6.26
C MET A 47 -13.04 -9.05 -6.05
N VAL A 48 -14.28 -9.14 -5.57
CA VAL A 48 -15.06 -7.97 -5.16
C VAL A 48 -15.00 -7.84 -3.64
N VAL A 49 -14.77 -6.62 -3.16
CA VAL A 49 -14.81 -6.25 -1.75
C VAL A 49 -16.00 -5.33 -1.52
N ALA A 50 -16.83 -5.68 -0.55
CA ALA A 50 -18.04 -4.94 -0.20
C ALA A 50 -17.71 -3.50 0.24
N ALA A 51 -18.70 -2.61 0.14
CA ALA A 51 -18.50 -1.19 0.42
C ALA A 51 -18.17 -0.97 1.92
N GLU A 52 -18.89 -1.69 2.77
CA GLU A 52 -18.85 -1.67 4.23
C GLU A 52 -17.63 -2.36 4.84
N ASP A 53 -16.94 -3.25 4.12
CA ASP A 53 -15.77 -3.98 4.64
C ASP A 53 -14.51 -3.10 4.61
N ARG A 54 -14.48 -2.15 5.55
CA ARG A 54 -13.36 -1.23 5.73
C ARG A 54 -12.07 -1.94 6.11
N GLY A 55 -12.16 -3.06 6.84
CA GLY A 55 -11.00 -3.85 7.26
C GLY A 55 -10.26 -4.43 6.06
N MET A 56 -11.01 -5.10 5.19
CA MET A 56 -10.48 -5.67 3.95
C MET A 56 -9.96 -4.58 3.02
N LYS A 57 -10.69 -3.45 2.90
CA LYS A 57 -10.26 -2.29 2.10
C LYS A 57 -8.92 -1.74 2.59
N LEU A 58 -8.72 -1.53 3.89
CA LEU A 58 -7.44 -1.05 4.43
C LEU A 58 -6.29 -2.02 4.15
N THR A 59 -6.55 -3.32 4.24
CA THR A 59 -5.57 -4.36 3.90
C THR A 59 -5.23 -4.32 2.41
N ALA A 60 -6.23 -4.23 1.54
CA ALA A 60 -6.05 -4.11 0.10
C ALA A 60 -5.26 -2.84 -0.28
N SER A 61 -5.59 -1.68 0.31
CA SER A 61 -4.90 -0.41 0.04
C SER A 61 -3.43 -0.48 0.39
N ARG A 62 -3.06 -1.15 1.49
CA ARG A 62 -1.64 -1.37 1.85
C ARG A 62 -0.94 -2.26 0.83
N LEU A 63 -1.59 -3.34 0.40
CA LEU A 63 -1.03 -4.25 -0.60
C LEU A 63 -0.90 -3.59 -1.98
N GLN A 64 -1.78 -2.63 -2.30
CA GLN A 64 -1.65 -1.80 -3.48
C GLN A 64 -0.41 -0.91 -3.41
N VAL A 65 -0.12 -0.28 -2.26
CA VAL A 65 1.11 0.52 -2.06
C VAL A 65 2.35 -0.34 -2.28
N TYR A 66 2.32 -1.59 -1.84
CA TYR A 66 3.41 -2.54 -2.06
C TYR A 66 3.49 -3.06 -3.51
N GLY A 67 2.50 -2.77 -4.35
CA GLY A 67 2.47 -3.20 -5.76
C GLY A 67 1.98 -4.63 -5.98
N PHE A 68 1.40 -5.29 -4.98
CA PHE A 68 0.92 -6.67 -5.10
C PHE A 68 -0.44 -6.80 -5.79
N LEU A 69 -1.22 -5.73 -5.82
CA LEU A 69 -2.55 -5.75 -6.40
C LEU A 69 -2.99 -4.40 -6.95
N ALA A 70 -4.08 -4.49 -7.69
CA ALA A 70 -4.77 -3.43 -8.36
C ALA A 70 -6.13 -3.18 -7.68
N ILE A 71 -6.54 -1.91 -7.52
CA ILE A 71 -7.85 -1.57 -6.94
C ILE A 71 -8.63 -0.70 -7.92
N GLU A 72 -9.85 -1.12 -8.22
CA GLU A 72 -10.83 -0.37 -8.99
C GLU A 72 -12.09 -0.16 -8.13
N GLU A 73 -12.62 1.06 -8.12
CA GLU A 73 -13.94 1.35 -7.55
C GLU A 73 -15.02 1.04 -8.58
N VAL A 74 -16.07 0.36 -8.14
CA VAL A 74 -17.24 0.07 -8.98
C VAL A 74 -18.25 1.19 -8.76
N GLY A 75 -18.51 1.97 -9.81
CA GLY A 75 -19.52 3.03 -9.79
C GLY A 75 -20.94 2.47 -9.82
N GLU A 76 -21.92 3.31 -9.51
CA GLU A 76 -23.35 2.95 -9.57
C GLU A 76 -23.79 2.59 -10.99
N ASP A 77 -23.15 3.18 -12.01
CA ASP A 77 -23.38 2.90 -13.43
C ASP A 77 -22.67 1.61 -13.91
N GLY A 78 -22.03 0.86 -12.99
CA GLY A 78 -21.25 -0.35 -13.30
C GLY A 78 -19.87 -0.08 -13.90
N LEU A 79 -19.52 1.18 -14.17
CA LEU A 79 -18.20 1.57 -14.64
C LEU A 79 -17.14 1.34 -13.56
N MET A 80 -15.96 0.86 -13.98
CA MET A 80 -14.84 0.61 -13.10
C MET A 80 -13.81 1.72 -13.22
N ARG A 81 -13.49 2.37 -12.08
CA ARG A 81 -12.50 3.43 -12.00
C ARG A 81 -11.30 2.97 -11.19
N ARG A 82 -10.11 3.03 -11.78
CA ARG A 82 -8.87 2.74 -11.06
C ARG A 82 -8.64 3.74 -9.92
N LEU A 83 -8.37 3.24 -8.71
CA LEU A 83 -7.97 4.06 -7.57
C LEU A 83 -6.46 4.15 -7.47
N ARG A 84 -5.93 5.35 -7.23
CA ARG A 84 -4.53 5.55 -6.84
C ARG A 84 -4.34 5.14 -5.37
N PRO A 85 -3.11 4.79 -4.94
CA PRO A 85 -2.85 4.46 -3.54
C PRO A 85 -3.31 5.55 -2.55
N SER A 86 -3.16 6.83 -2.90
CA SER A 86 -3.60 7.98 -2.09
C SER A 86 -5.12 8.10 -1.95
N GLU A 87 -5.89 7.52 -2.87
CA GLU A 87 -7.35 7.47 -2.81
C GLU A 87 -7.79 6.24 -2.02
N ALA A 88 -7.21 5.07 -2.35
CA ALA A 88 -7.54 3.81 -1.70
C ALA A 88 -7.23 3.83 -0.20
N ILE A 89 -6.18 4.51 0.26
CA ILE A 89 -5.85 4.57 1.70
C ILE A 89 -6.97 5.16 2.56
N ARG A 90 -7.89 5.96 1.97
CA ARG A 90 -9.04 6.52 2.68
C ARG A 90 -10.08 5.45 3.02
N ALA A 91 -10.10 4.33 2.30
CA ALA A 91 -11.03 3.21 2.51
C ALA A 91 -12.48 3.67 2.68
N ARG A 92 -12.97 4.50 1.75
CA ARG A 92 -14.33 5.04 1.78
C ARG A 92 -15.34 3.91 1.71
N SER A 93 -16.41 4.01 2.50
CA SER A 93 -17.43 2.97 2.61
C SER A 93 -18.60 3.14 1.64
N GLU A 94 -18.49 4.08 0.68
CA GLU A 94 -19.59 4.43 -0.22
C GLU A 94 -19.77 3.42 -1.36
N ARG A 95 -18.67 2.85 -1.88
CA ARG A 95 -18.70 2.03 -3.09
C ARG A 95 -17.91 0.74 -2.94
N PRO A 96 -18.35 -0.37 -3.56
CA PRO A 96 -17.59 -1.62 -3.56
C PRO A 96 -16.34 -1.49 -4.42
N TRP A 97 -15.32 -2.29 -4.11
CA TRP A 97 -14.08 -2.34 -4.87
C TRP A 97 -13.95 -3.66 -5.60
N ARG A 98 -13.31 -3.62 -6.77
CA ARG A 98 -12.78 -4.78 -7.45
C ARG A 98 -11.26 -4.80 -7.30
N LEU A 99 -10.76 -5.90 -6.79
CA LEU A 99 -9.35 -6.21 -6.72
C LEU A 99 -8.96 -7.06 -7.92
N SER A 100 -7.81 -6.78 -8.51
CA SER A 100 -7.24 -7.58 -9.60
C SER A 100 -5.74 -7.79 -9.42
N LYS A 101 -5.18 -8.74 -10.17
CA LYS A 101 -3.73 -8.88 -10.29
C LYS A 101 -3.13 -7.59 -10.84
N PRO A 102 -1.91 -7.19 -10.41
CA PRO A 102 -1.25 -6.04 -11.00
C PRO A 102 -0.95 -6.37 -12.46
N THR A 103 -1.43 -5.55 -13.39
CA THR A 103 -0.98 -5.63 -14.77
C THR A 103 0.52 -5.32 -14.77
N SER A 104 1.33 -6.30 -15.18
CA SER A 104 2.77 -6.12 -15.38
C SER A 104 2.97 -4.95 -16.34
N GLY A 105 3.42 -3.80 -15.83
CA GLY A 105 3.55 -2.56 -16.60
C GLY A 105 2.65 -1.40 -16.17
N ALA A 106 1.90 -1.50 -15.06
CA ALA A 106 1.24 -0.34 -14.45
C ALA A 106 2.28 0.61 -13.80
N ALA A 107 3.10 1.25 -14.65
CA ALA A 107 3.67 2.54 -14.35
C ALA A 107 2.56 3.42 -13.80
N VAL A 108 2.88 4.22 -12.78
CA VAL A 108 2.02 5.30 -12.31
C VAL A 108 1.46 5.98 -13.56
N THR A 109 0.14 5.90 -13.77
CA THR A 109 -0.51 6.73 -14.79
C THR A 109 -0.39 8.16 -14.27
N ILE A 110 0.74 8.80 -14.62
CA ILE A 110 0.89 10.23 -14.53
C ILE A 110 -0.21 10.73 -15.46
N PRO A 111 -1.27 11.37 -14.93
CA PRO A 111 -2.22 12.01 -15.82
C PRO A 111 -1.39 13.01 -16.63
N SER A 112 -1.58 13.05 -17.94
CA SER A 112 -0.89 13.99 -18.82
C SER A 112 -1.23 15.41 -18.36
N LEU A 113 -0.47 15.92 -17.40
CA LEU A 113 -0.43 17.34 -17.08
C LEU A 113 0.55 17.91 -18.10
N ASP A 114 0.03 18.71 -19.02
CA ASP A 114 0.80 19.36 -20.06
C ASP A 114 2.08 20.01 -19.50
N GLY A 115 3.22 19.55 -20.01
CA GLY A 115 4.27 20.46 -20.47
C GLY A 115 5.27 21.07 -19.48
N PHE A 116 5.57 20.52 -18.30
CA PHE A 116 6.55 21.23 -17.42
C PHE A 116 7.58 20.41 -16.63
N LEU A 117 7.74 19.09 -16.83
CA LEU A 117 8.66 18.33 -15.97
C LEU A 117 9.96 17.84 -16.60
N PHE A 118 10.10 17.84 -17.94
CA PHE A 118 11.36 17.46 -18.58
C PHE A 118 11.59 18.27 -19.86
N GLU A 119 11.96 19.54 -19.70
CA GLU A 119 12.67 20.24 -20.77
C GLU A 119 14.11 19.74 -20.76
N SER A 120 14.39 18.69 -21.52
CA SER A 120 15.77 18.28 -21.82
C SER A 120 16.39 19.38 -22.66
N ALA A 121 17.10 20.31 -22.02
CA ALA A 121 17.94 21.29 -22.69
C ALA A 121 18.85 20.55 -23.68
N GLY A 122 18.68 20.86 -24.97
CA GLY A 122 19.49 20.30 -26.04
C GLY A 122 20.96 20.63 -25.83
N GLN A 123 21.80 19.60 -25.79
CA GLN A 123 23.24 19.73 -25.88
C GLN A 123 23.61 19.95 -27.36
N PRO A 124 24.23 21.07 -27.76
CA PRO A 124 24.70 21.22 -29.13
C PRO A 124 25.93 20.35 -29.38
N ALA A 125 26.06 19.90 -30.63
CA ALA A 125 27.09 19.00 -31.18
C ALA A 125 28.48 19.65 -31.27
#